data_AF-A0AA38ZLB9-F1
#
_entry.id   AF-A0AA38ZLB9-F1
#
_cell.length_a   1.000
_cell.length_b   1.000
_cell.length_c   1.000
_cell.angle_alpha   90.00
_cell.angle_beta   90.00
_cell.angle_gamma   90.00
#
_symmetry.space_group_name_H-M   'P 1'
#
loop_
_entity.id
_entity.type
_entity.pdbx_description
1 polymer ?
#
loop_
_entity_poly.entity_id
_entity_poly.type
_entity_poly.pdbx_seq_one_letter_code
_entity_poly.pdbx_strand_id
1 'polypeptide(L)'
;MSLSLNRLLNSHYGFPSKGLFGHFFSSTVAHTRSFSLYRRISPLYRRISPLGDSKISMVPVLDEWVQKGRTVNEEELRDIIQKLNHYRRFKHALEISQWMSDKRYIPLMPRDIALRMNLILKVHGLEQVENYFNNIHKNLKTYQVYIALLNCYALEKSVDKAEAIMQRLRDLGLVRTAPRLQYFDECLLSHGKLGETRHPDA
;
A
#
# COMPACT_ATOMS: atom_id res chain seq x y z
N MET A 1 26.04 -7.02 9.33
CA MET A 1 25.25 -6.99 8.08
C MET A 1 23.95 -6.16 8.14
N SER A 2 23.68 -5.39 9.20
CA SER A 2 22.40 -4.67 9.39
C SER A 2 22.38 -3.18 8.99
N LEU A 3 23.53 -2.60 8.61
CA LEU A 3 23.65 -1.14 8.46
C LEU A 3 23.30 -0.61 7.06
N SER A 4 23.44 -1.42 5.99
CA SER A 4 23.12 -0.98 4.62
C SER A 4 21.61 -0.87 4.37
N LEU A 5 20.80 -1.80 4.89
CA LEU A 5 19.33 -1.73 4.81
C LEU A 5 18.74 -0.53 5.57
N ASN A 6 19.35 -0.12 6.70
CA ASN A 6 18.88 1.02 7.50
C ASN A 6 19.17 2.39 6.84
N ARG A 7 20.26 2.53 6.07
CA ARG A 7 20.50 3.76 5.26
C ARG A 7 19.64 3.82 4.00
N LEU A 8 19.28 2.67 3.42
CA LEU A 8 18.46 2.57 2.22
C LEU A 8 16.98 2.97 2.43
N LEU A 9 16.48 2.88 3.67
CA LEU A 9 15.07 3.16 4.01
C LEU A 9 14.84 4.55 4.64
N ASN A 10 15.91 5.24 5.08
CA ASN A 10 15.83 6.53 5.79
C ASN A 10 15.94 7.78 4.88
N SER A 11 16.11 7.63 3.56
CA SER A 11 15.97 8.76 2.64
C SER A 11 14.48 8.97 2.39
N HIS A 12 13.86 9.73 3.30
CA HIS A 12 12.47 10.15 3.20
C HIS A 12 12.19 10.66 1.78
N TYR A 13 11.11 10.19 1.14
CA TYR A 13 10.27 11.09 0.36
C TYR A 13 9.69 12.09 1.37
N GLY A 14 10.04 13.38 1.36
CA GLY A 14 10.70 14.18 0.31
C GLY A 14 12.11 13.76 -0.16
N PHE A 15 12.18 13.21 -1.38
CA PHE A 15 13.36 12.65 -2.03
C PHE A 15 14.30 13.76 -2.51
N PRO A 16 15.64 13.54 -2.50
CA PRO A 16 16.28 12.87 -3.65
C PRO A 16 17.50 11.96 -3.36
N SER A 17 17.71 10.97 -4.25
CA SER A 17 18.92 10.23 -4.73
C SER A 17 20.13 10.07 -3.77
N LYS A 18 20.78 8.91 -3.58
CA LYS A 18 21.35 7.97 -4.58
C LYS A 18 21.61 6.62 -3.88
N GLY A 19 21.07 5.54 -4.42
CA GLY A 19 21.32 4.18 -3.96
C GLY A 19 20.66 3.18 -4.91
N LEU A 20 21.24 1.99 -5.05
CA LEU A 20 20.93 0.99 -6.09
C LEU A 20 19.45 0.54 -6.12
N PHE A 21 18.70 0.78 -5.03
CA PHE A 21 17.27 0.48 -4.91
C PHE A 21 16.33 1.69 -5.09
N GLY A 22 16.86 2.90 -5.29
CA GLY A 22 16.04 4.11 -5.52
C GLY A 22 15.18 4.05 -6.78
N HIS A 23 15.51 3.13 -7.70
CA HIS A 23 14.74 2.87 -8.91
C HIS A 23 13.53 1.95 -8.71
N PHE A 24 13.42 1.23 -7.58
CA PHE A 24 12.29 0.32 -7.31
C PHE A 24 10.97 1.08 -7.11
N PHE A 25 11.05 2.28 -6.55
CA PHE A 25 9.89 3.09 -6.17
C PHE A 25 9.66 4.26 -7.14
N SER A 26 10.60 4.55 -8.04
CA SER A 26 10.57 5.67 -8.96
C SER A 26 10.40 5.22 -10.42
N SER A 27 9.15 4.97 -10.79
CA SER A 27 8.54 5.18 -12.11
C SER A 27 7.35 4.23 -12.26
N THR A 28 6.27 4.54 -11.55
CA THR A 28 5.05 4.62 -12.35
C THR A 28 5.29 5.90 -13.14
N VAL A 29 5.48 5.83 -14.46
CA VAL A 29 4.86 6.86 -15.31
C VAL A 29 3.40 6.68 -14.99
N ALA A 30 3.03 7.34 -13.90
CA ALA A 30 1.69 7.46 -13.53
C ALA A 30 1.17 8.26 -14.72
N HIS A 31 0.18 7.70 -15.41
CA HIS A 31 -1.03 8.47 -15.57
C HIS A 31 -1.57 8.84 -14.16
N THR A 32 -0.75 9.51 -13.33
CA THR A 32 -1.13 10.68 -12.58
C THR A 32 -1.67 11.56 -13.68
N ARG A 33 -2.98 11.44 -13.92
CA ARG A 33 -3.79 12.64 -13.86
C ARG A 33 -3.23 13.38 -12.65
N SER A 34 -2.48 14.44 -12.95
CA SER A 34 -1.87 15.38 -12.01
C SER A 34 -2.64 15.31 -10.71
N PHE A 35 -1.96 14.98 -9.62
CA PHE A 35 -2.50 15.03 -8.27
C PHE A 35 -3.13 16.42 -8.10
N SER A 36 -4.42 16.54 -8.41
CA SER A 36 -5.10 17.80 -8.24
C SER A 36 -5.45 17.81 -6.77
N LEU A 37 -4.45 18.15 -5.93
CA LEU A 37 -4.72 18.81 -4.66
C LEU A 37 -5.69 19.99 -4.88
N TYR A 38 -5.66 20.53 -6.10
CA TYR A 38 -6.59 21.49 -6.70
C TYR A 38 -7.95 20.92 -7.16
N ARG A 39 -8.23 19.62 -7.03
CA ARG A 39 -9.59 19.08 -7.24
C ARG A 39 -10.48 19.79 -6.24
N ARG A 40 -11.53 20.43 -6.75
CA ARG A 40 -12.49 21.25 -5.98
C ARG A 40 -12.67 20.64 -4.59
N ILE A 41 -12.27 21.40 -3.56
CA ILE A 41 -12.37 20.96 -2.16
C ILE A 41 -13.83 20.56 -1.93
N SER A 42 -14.04 19.26 -1.79
CA SER A 42 -15.39 18.73 -1.75
C SER A 42 -16.03 19.08 -0.40
N PRO A 43 -17.36 19.27 -0.37
CA PRO A 43 -18.08 19.55 0.86
C PRO A 43 -17.83 18.53 1.98
N LEU A 44 -17.67 17.23 1.63
CA LEU A 44 -17.33 16.20 2.60
C LEU A 44 -15.89 16.35 3.11
N TYR A 45 -14.92 16.61 2.22
CA TYR A 45 -13.54 16.83 2.63
C TYR A 45 -13.40 18.03 3.58
N ARG A 46 -14.18 19.12 3.39
CA ARG A 46 -14.19 20.27 4.33
C ARG A 46 -14.61 19.91 5.75
N ARG A 47 -15.43 18.86 5.92
CA ARG A 47 -15.82 18.37 7.25
C ARG A 47 -14.75 17.47 7.86
N ILE A 48 -14.06 16.69 7.04
CA ILE A 48 -13.03 15.73 7.48
C ILE A 48 -11.67 16.40 7.72
N SER A 49 -11.34 17.42 6.93
CA SER A 49 -10.03 18.06 6.97
C SER A 49 -9.67 18.67 8.33
N PRO A 50 -10.58 19.35 9.06
CA PRO A 50 -10.27 19.95 10.36
C PRO A 50 -10.10 18.92 11.48
N LEU A 51 -10.58 17.69 11.31
CA LEU A 51 -10.55 16.63 12.32
C LEU A 51 -9.16 15.95 12.38
N GLY A 52 -8.12 16.74 12.63
CA GLY A 52 -6.73 16.29 12.58
C GLY A 52 -6.36 15.26 13.65
N ASP A 53 -7.02 15.29 14.81
CA ASP A 53 -6.77 14.37 15.91
C ASP A 53 -7.18 12.93 15.55
N SER A 54 -6.19 12.03 15.54
CA SER A 54 -6.37 10.59 15.28
C SER A 54 -7.31 9.88 16.26
N LYS A 55 -7.63 10.47 17.41
CA LYS A 55 -8.60 9.90 18.36
C LYS A 55 -10.04 10.04 17.88
N ILE A 56 -10.31 11.00 16.99
CA ILE A 56 -11.64 11.25 16.45
C ILE A 56 -11.91 10.24 15.34
N SER A 57 -13.01 9.48 15.44
CA SER A 57 -13.40 8.57 14.35
C SER A 57 -14.07 9.32 13.21
N MET A 58 -13.77 8.94 11.97
CA MET A 58 -14.44 9.45 10.77
C MET A 58 -15.80 8.79 10.52
N VAL A 59 -16.07 7.63 11.12
CA VAL A 59 -17.31 6.86 10.89
C VAL A 59 -18.58 7.66 11.23
N PRO A 60 -18.71 8.29 12.42
CA PRO A 60 -19.91 9.07 12.74
C PRO A 60 -20.11 10.27 11.80
N VAL A 61 -19.01 10.88 11.33
CA VAL A 61 -19.05 12.03 10.40
C VAL A 61 -19.62 11.60 9.05
N LEU A 62 -19.23 10.42 8.57
CA LEU A 62 -19.74 9.84 7.33
C LEU A 62 -21.19 9.36 7.47
N ASP A 63 -21.54 8.75 8.61
CA ASP A 63 -22.91 8.32 8.87
C ASP A 63 -23.87 9.52 8.92
N GLU A 64 -23.50 10.60 9.63
CA GLU A 64 -24.27 11.84 9.68
C GLU A 64 -24.40 12.49 8.29
N TRP A 65 -23.35 12.41 7.45
CA TRP A 65 -23.39 12.88 6.07
C TRP A 65 -24.50 12.20 5.28
N VAL A 66 -24.56 10.87 5.35
CA VAL A 66 -25.58 10.05 4.67
C VAL A 66 -26.96 10.25 5.27
N GLN A 67 -27.09 10.32 6.60
CA GLN A 67 -28.36 10.56 7.29
C GLN A 67 -29.02 11.88 6.87
N LYS A 68 -28.21 12.89 6.55
CA LYS A 68 -28.69 14.18 6.00
C LYS A 68 -29.10 14.11 4.52
N GLY A 69 -29.24 12.91 3.95
CA GLY A 69 -29.64 12.67 2.56
C GLY A 69 -28.58 13.07 1.53
N ARG A 70 -27.32 13.30 1.96
CA ARG A 70 -26.27 13.73 1.04
C ARG A 70 -25.68 12.54 0.30
N THR A 71 -25.47 12.72 -1.00
CA THR A 71 -24.83 11.71 -1.83
C THR A 71 -23.36 11.53 -1.43
N VAL A 72 -22.91 10.30 -1.49
CA VAL A 72 -21.51 9.93 -1.30
C VAL A 72 -20.98 9.42 -2.62
N ASN A 73 -20.03 10.15 -3.20
CA ASN A 73 -19.38 9.73 -4.43
C ASN A 73 -18.16 8.87 -4.09
N GLU A 74 -18.05 7.69 -4.70
CA GLU A 74 -16.94 6.78 -4.44
C GLU A 74 -15.57 7.34 -4.86
N GLU A 75 -15.50 8.07 -5.98
CA GLU A 75 -14.27 8.73 -6.42
C GLU A 75 -13.85 9.82 -5.44
N GLU A 76 -14.84 10.56 -4.89
CA GLU A 76 -14.58 11.56 -3.85
C GLU A 76 -13.98 10.90 -2.60
N LEU A 77 -14.51 9.76 -2.15
CA LEU A 77 -13.93 9.04 -1.02
C LEU A 77 -12.51 8.53 -1.31
N ARG A 78 -12.27 7.97 -2.51
CA ARG A 78 -10.92 7.54 -2.94
C ARG A 78 -9.94 8.72 -2.92
N ASP A 79 -10.35 9.89 -3.37
CA ASP A 79 -9.52 11.11 -3.31
C ASP A 79 -9.24 11.56 -1.87
N ILE A 80 -10.25 11.50 -0.98
CA ILE A 80 -10.09 11.84 0.43
C ILE A 80 -9.09 10.88 1.10
N ILE A 81 -9.23 9.57 0.89
CA ILE A 81 -8.31 8.55 1.43
C ILE A 81 -6.88 8.83 0.94
N GLN A 82 -6.69 9.14 -0.34
CA GLN A 82 -5.37 9.46 -0.88
C GLN A 82 -4.77 10.73 -0.26
N LYS A 83 -5.57 11.81 -0.10
CA LYS A 83 -5.12 13.04 0.58
C LYS A 83 -4.71 12.76 2.03
N LEU A 84 -5.53 12.02 2.78
CA LEU A 84 -5.24 11.67 4.16
C LEU A 84 -3.97 10.81 4.28
N ASN A 85 -3.78 9.86 3.36
CA ASN A 85 -2.56 9.05 3.29
C ASN A 85 -1.32 9.93 3.03
N HIS A 86 -1.41 10.90 2.10
CA HIS A 86 -0.33 11.86 1.83
C HIS A 86 0.02 12.69 3.06
N TYR A 87 -0.98 13.16 3.80
CA TYR A 87 -0.81 13.88 5.07
C TYR A 87 -0.52 12.96 6.28
N ARG A 88 -0.22 11.67 6.04
CA ARG A 88 0.08 10.67 7.07
C ARG A 88 -1.03 10.46 8.12
N ARG A 89 -2.27 10.82 7.81
CA ARG A 89 -3.47 10.55 8.62
C ARG A 89 -3.98 9.13 8.33
N PHE A 90 -3.13 8.13 8.55
CA PHE A 90 -3.35 6.74 8.13
C PHE A 90 -4.58 6.10 8.78
N LYS A 91 -4.81 6.37 10.08
CA LYS A 91 -5.98 5.84 10.80
C LYS A 91 -7.29 6.33 10.18
N HIS A 92 -7.43 7.63 9.95
CA HIS A 92 -8.61 8.18 9.28
C HIS A 92 -8.77 7.63 7.86
N ALA A 93 -7.69 7.55 7.09
CA ALA A 93 -7.73 6.98 5.75
C ALA A 93 -8.20 5.51 5.77
N LEU A 94 -7.75 4.72 6.76
CA LEU A 94 -8.16 3.33 6.95
C LEU A 94 -9.64 3.22 7.33
N GLU A 95 -10.10 4.03 8.29
CA GLU A 95 -11.52 4.05 8.72
C GLU A 95 -12.46 4.40 7.57
N ILE A 96 -12.14 5.43 6.77
CA ILE A 96 -12.94 5.79 5.60
C ILE A 96 -12.93 4.65 4.58
N SER A 97 -11.76 4.04 4.35
CA SER A 97 -11.66 2.89 3.46
C SER A 97 -12.59 1.76 3.94
N GLN A 98 -12.50 1.33 5.19
CA GLN A 98 -13.36 0.26 5.75
C GLN A 98 -14.84 0.62 5.66
N TRP A 99 -15.20 1.86 6.01
CA TRP A 99 -16.58 2.34 5.93
C TRP A 99 -17.16 2.22 4.51
N MET A 100 -16.35 2.45 3.46
CA MET A 100 -16.79 2.28 2.06
C MET A 100 -17.30 0.86 1.79
N SER A 101 -16.55 -0.17 2.19
CA SER A 101 -16.91 -1.56 1.91
C SER A 101 -17.96 -2.07 2.90
N ASP A 102 -17.82 -1.74 4.18
CA ASP A 102 -18.51 -2.47 5.24
C ASP A 102 -19.90 -1.88 5.53
N LYS A 103 -20.08 -0.57 5.31
CA LYS A 103 -21.37 0.11 5.53
C LYS A 103 -22.09 0.48 4.25
N ARG A 104 -21.35 0.76 3.17
CA ARG A 104 -21.92 1.21 1.89
C ARG A 104 -21.86 0.17 0.80
N TYR A 105 -21.23 -0.97 1.05
CA TYR A 105 -21.06 -2.06 0.08
C TYR A 105 -20.46 -1.56 -1.24
N ILE A 106 -19.63 -0.51 -1.18
CA ILE A 106 -18.94 0.04 -2.35
C ILE A 106 -17.93 -1.01 -2.81
N PRO A 107 -18.02 -1.50 -4.06
CA PRO A 107 -17.06 -2.45 -4.59
C PRO A 107 -15.65 -1.87 -4.60
N LEU A 108 -14.70 -2.61 -4.04
CA LEU A 108 -13.30 -2.20 -4.04
C LEU A 108 -12.59 -2.68 -5.30
N MET A 109 -11.87 -1.78 -5.94
CA MET A 109 -10.95 -2.14 -7.01
C MET A 109 -9.65 -2.71 -6.43
N PRO A 110 -8.86 -3.49 -7.20
CA PRO A 110 -7.55 -3.96 -6.74
C PRO A 110 -6.61 -2.86 -6.21
N ARG A 111 -6.70 -1.65 -6.78
CA ARG A 111 -5.98 -0.46 -6.30
C ARG A 111 -6.43 -0.03 -4.89
N ASP A 112 -7.73 -0.06 -4.62
CA ASP A 112 -8.30 0.30 -3.31
C ASP A 112 -7.84 -0.70 -2.25
N ILE A 113 -7.84 -1.98 -2.60
CA ILE A 113 -7.35 -3.08 -1.75
C ILE A 113 -5.87 -2.91 -1.43
N ALA A 114 -5.04 -2.67 -2.45
CA ALA A 114 -3.60 -2.44 -2.28
C ALA A 114 -3.31 -1.23 -1.39
N LEU A 115 -4.06 -0.13 -1.56
CA LEU A 115 -3.96 1.05 -0.69
C LEU A 115 -4.37 0.71 0.75
N ARG A 116 -5.47 -0.04 0.94
CA ARG A 116 -5.91 -0.45 2.27
C ARG A 116 -4.89 -1.34 2.97
N MET A 117 -4.22 -2.26 2.27
CA MET A 117 -3.14 -3.08 2.84
C MET A 117 -2.01 -2.21 3.39
N ASN A 118 -1.57 -1.20 2.62
CA ASN A 118 -0.54 -0.27 3.08
C ASN A 118 -1.00 0.53 4.31
N LEU A 119 -2.28 0.93 4.36
CA LEU A 119 -2.85 1.62 5.52
C LEU A 119 -2.92 0.71 6.76
N ILE A 120 -3.35 -0.55 6.59
CA ILE A 120 -3.36 -1.55 7.67
C ILE A 120 -1.95 -1.75 8.21
N LEU A 121 -0.93 -1.88 7.34
CA LEU A 121 0.46 -2.00 7.78
C LEU A 121 0.87 -0.85 8.69
N LYS A 122 0.53 0.39 8.31
CA LYS A 122 0.90 1.60 9.07
C LYS A 122 0.15 1.76 10.38
N VAL A 123 -1.04 1.17 10.52
CA VAL A 123 -1.90 1.37 11.70
C VAL A 123 -1.87 0.18 12.65
N HIS A 124 -1.85 -1.04 12.12
CA HIS A 124 -2.01 -2.27 12.88
C HIS A 124 -0.81 -3.22 12.78
N GLY A 125 -0.05 -3.16 11.67
CA GLY A 125 1.13 -3.99 11.47
C GLY A 125 0.90 -5.14 10.50
N LEU A 126 1.95 -5.95 10.32
CA LEU A 126 2.03 -6.94 9.24
C LEU A 126 1.02 -8.07 9.37
N GLU A 127 0.81 -8.57 10.59
CA GLU A 127 -0.10 -9.69 10.85
C GLU A 127 -1.52 -9.38 10.35
N GLN A 128 -2.00 -8.15 10.57
CA GLN A 128 -3.32 -7.72 10.13
C GLN A 128 -3.38 -7.54 8.61
N VAL A 129 -2.26 -7.20 7.95
CA VAL A 129 -2.19 -7.19 6.48
C VAL A 129 -2.34 -8.60 5.94
N GLU A 130 -1.68 -9.59 6.54
CA GLU A 130 -1.76 -10.99 6.11
C GLU A 130 -3.16 -11.56 6.31
N ASN A 131 -3.77 -11.30 7.47
CA ASN A 131 -5.15 -11.69 7.72
C ASN A 131 -6.11 -11.05 6.71
N TYR A 132 -5.97 -9.74 6.45
CA TYR A 132 -6.76 -9.07 5.43
C TYR A 132 -6.54 -9.69 4.05
N PHE A 133 -5.29 -9.90 3.65
CA PHE A 133 -4.95 -10.49 2.36
C PHE A 133 -5.57 -11.88 2.18
N ASN A 134 -5.51 -12.73 3.21
CA ASN A 134 -6.06 -14.09 3.16
C ASN A 134 -7.58 -14.09 2.91
N ASN A 135 -8.30 -13.12 3.48
CA ASN A 135 -9.75 -12.98 3.34
C ASN A 135 -10.22 -12.30 2.04
N ILE A 136 -9.32 -11.76 1.21
CA ILE A 136 -9.69 -11.21 -0.10
C ILE A 136 -10.17 -12.33 -1.03
N HIS A 137 -11.27 -12.11 -1.75
CA HIS A 137 -11.77 -13.06 -2.74
C HIS A 137 -10.74 -13.30 -3.87
N LYS A 138 -10.59 -14.55 -4.32
CA LYS A 138 -9.49 -14.97 -5.22
C LYS A 138 -9.38 -14.12 -6.50
N ASN A 139 -10.50 -13.73 -7.10
CA ASN A 139 -10.52 -12.91 -8.33
C ASN A 139 -9.97 -11.48 -8.14
N LEU A 140 -9.95 -10.95 -6.91
CA LEU A 140 -9.43 -9.61 -6.61
C LEU A 140 -7.93 -9.63 -6.28
N LYS A 141 -7.33 -10.82 -6.03
CA LYS A 141 -5.88 -11.01 -5.82
C LYS A 141 -5.12 -10.93 -7.14
N THR A 142 -5.21 -9.79 -7.80
CA THR A 142 -4.44 -9.49 -9.02
C THR A 142 -2.98 -9.21 -8.67
N TYR A 143 -2.12 -9.09 -9.69
CA TYR A 143 -0.71 -8.75 -9.53
C TYR A 143 -0.50 -7.48 -8.69
N GLN A 144 -1.41 -6.50 -8.74
CA GLN A 144 -1.31 -5.26 -7.94
C GLN A 144 -1.40 -5.53 -6.43
N VAL A 145 -2.28 -6.44 -6.02
CA VAL A 145 -2.46 -6.82 -4.61
C VAL A 145 -1.26 -7.62 -4.12
N TYR A 146 -0.72 -8.51 -4.96
CA TYR A 146 0.51 -9.23 -4.64
C TYR A 146 1.73 -8.31 -4.52
N ILE A 147 1.88 -7.33 -5.41
CA ILE A 147 2.94 -6.31 -5.30
C ILE A 147 2.78 -5.52 -4.00
N ALA A 148 1.55 -5.20 -3.58
CA ALA A 148 1.31 -4.53 -2.31
C ALA A 148 1.78 -5.40 -1.13
N LEU A 149 1.47 -6.70 -1.13
CA LEU A 149 1.93 -7.62 -0.10
C LEU A 149 3.48 -7.72 -0.05
N LEU A 150 4.13 -7.85 -1.20
CA LEU A 150 5.60 -7.86 -1.30
C LEU A 150 6.21 -6.57 -0.73
N ASN A 151 5.61 -5.42 -1.03
CA ASN A 151 6.03 -4.15 -0.46
C ASN A 151 5.87 -4.12 1.06
N CYS A 152 4.78 -4.69 1.60
CA CYS A 152 4.61 -4.81 3.05
C CYS A 152 5.72 -5.66 3.68
N TYR A 153 6.05 -6.81 3.09
CA TYR A 153 7.15 -7.65 3.59
C TYR A 153 8.52 -6.98 3.48
N ALA A 154 8.79 -6.25 2.39
CA ALA A 154 10.01 -5.50 2.24
C ALA A 154 10.15 -4.39 3.29
N LEU A 155 9.06 -3.67 3.60
CA LEU A 155 9.04 -2.62 4.63
C LEU A 155 9.29 -3.19 6.03
N GLU A 156 8.76 -4.38 6.31
CA GLU A 156 8.94 -5.10 7.57
C GLU A 156 10.19 -6.00 7.58
N LYS A 157 11.02 -5.93 6.52
CA LYS A 157 12.28 -6.67 6.36
C LYS A 157 12.11 -8.20 6.50
N SER A 158 10.95 -8.73 6.13
CA SER A 158 10.65 -10.16 6.17
C SER A 158 11.01 -10.83 4.84
N VAL A 159 12.29 -11.16 4.66
CA VAL A 159 12.83 -11.73 3.41
C VAL A 159 12.18 -13.08 3.09
N ASP A 160 12.11 -13.99 4.05
CA ASP A 160 11.55 -15.34 3.86
C ASP A 160 10.10 -15.29 3.35
N LYS A 161 9.30 -14.36 3.88
CA LYS A 161 7.91 -14.17 3.45
C LYS A 161 7.81 -13.55 2.06
N ALA A 162 8.69 -12.59 1.74
CA ALA A 162 8.76 -12.02 0.40
C ALA A 162 9.13 -13.07 -0.65
N GLU A 163 10.09 -13.95 -0.33
CA GLU A 163 10.50 -15.05 -1.19
C GLU A 163 9.40 -16.09 -1.38
N ALA A 164 8.71 -16.49 -0.31
CA ALA A 164 7.57 -17.41 -0.39
C ALA A 164 6.45 -16.89 -1.30
N ILE A 165 6.13 -15.58 -1.23
CA ILE A 165 5.16 -14.98 -2.16
C ILE A 165 5.69 -14.93 -3.60
N MET A 166 6.97 -14.64 -3.80
CA MET A 166 7.56 -14.66 -5.14
C MET A 166 7.54 -16.05 -5.76
N GLN A 167 7.83 -17.10 -4.99
CA GLN A 167 7.66 -18.47 -5.47
C GLN A 167 6.23 -18.73 -5.91
N ARG A 168 5.25 -18.37 -5.08
CA ARG A 168 3.83 -18.48 -5.45
C ARG A 168 3.48 -17.71 -6.73
N LEU A 169 4.05 -16.52 -6.92
CA LEU A 169 3.84 -15.73 -8.13
C LEU A 169 4.45 -16.39 -9.38
N ARG A 170 5.58 -17.09 -9.24
CA ARG A 170 6.18 -17.91 -10.30
C ARG A 170 5.24 -19.07 -10.66
N ASP A 171 4.71 -19.78 -9.67
CA ASP A 171 3.80 -20.91 -9.87
C ASP A 171 2.48 -20.49 -10.56
N LEU A 172 2.01 -19.27 -10.27
CA LEU A 172 0.83 -18.68 -10.92
C LEU A 172 1.13 -18.10 -12.32
N GLY A 173 2.38 -18.12 -12.78
CA GLY A 173 2.79 -17.53 -14.06
C GLY A 173 2.74 -15.99 -14.11
N LEU A 174 2.47 -15.32 -12.99
CA LEU A 174 2.24 -13.87 -12.95
C LEU A 174 3.53 -13.06 -13.12
N VAL A 175 4.67 -13.61 -12.71
CA VAL A 175 5.98 -12.95 -12.85
C VAL A 175 6.27 -12.61 -14.31
N ARG A 176 6.04 -13.55 -15.24
CA ARG A 176 6.30 -13.33 -16.67
C ARG A 176 5.42 -12.25 -17.30
N THR A 177 4.24 -12.01 -16.74
CA THR A 177 3.26 -11.05 -17.28
C THR A 177 3.40 -9.64 -16.74
N ALA A 178 4.21 -9.43 -15.70
CA ALA A 178 4.33 -8.16 -15.01
C ALA A 178 5.81 -7.76 -14.83
N PRO A 179 6.33 -6.77 -15.60
CA PRO A 179 7.73 -6.36 -15.54
C PRO A 179 8.24 -6.01 -14.14
N ARG A 180 7.37 -5.44 -13.30
CA ARG A 180 7.72 -5.13 -11.90
C ARG A 180 7.97 -6.38 -11.06
N LEU A 181 7.23 -7.45 -11.30
CA LEU A 181 7.45 -8.72 -10.59
C LEU A 181 8.73 -9.40 -11.07
N GLN A 182 9.05 -9.32 -12.37
CA GLN A 182 10.33 -9.82 -12.91
C GLN A 182 11.52 -9.15 -12.23
N TYR A 183 11.50 -7.82 -12.15
CA TYR A 183 12.57 -7.07 -11.53
C TYR A 183 12.72 -7.37 -10.02
N PHE A 184 11.60 -7.50 -9.30
CA PHE A 184 11.65 -7.89 -7.88
C PHE A 184 12.21 -9.31 -7.69
N ASP A 185 11.90 -10.23 -8.62
CA ASP A 185 12.42 -11.60 -8.64
C ASP A 185 13.94 -11.64 -8.79
N GLU A 186 14.48 -10.94 -9.78
CA GLU A 186 15.92 -10.83 -10.03
C GLU A 186 16.67 -10.28 -8.81
N CYS A 187 16.06 -9.32 -8.12
CA CYS A 187 16.66 -8.68 -6.97
C CYS A 187 16.69 -9.60 -5.74
N LEU A 188 15.64 -10.39 -5.49
CA LEU A 188 15.69 -11.43 -4.46
C LEU A 188 16.75 -12.49 -4.77
N LEU A 189 16.81 -12.97 -6.01
CA LEU A 189 17.78 -13.99 -6.44
C LEU A 189 19.24 -13.50 -6.30
N SER A 190 19.51 -12.22 -6.55
CA SER A 190 20.85 -11.65 -6.37
C SER A 190 21.26 -11.51 -4.90
N HIS A 191 20.30 -11.35 -3.97
CA HIS A 191 20.57 -11.32 -2.53
C HIS A 191 20.77 -12.71 -1.92
N GLY A 192 20.03 -13.74 -2.39
CA GLY A 192 20.24 -15.13 -1.97
C GLY A 192 21.65 -15.63 -2.27
N LYS A 193 22.23 -15.23 -3.40
CA LYS A 193 23.60 -15.62 -3.81
C LYS A 193 24.72 -14.99 -2.99
N LEU A 194 24.46 -13.91 -2.24
CA LEU A 194 25.46 -13.29 -1.35
C LEU A 194 25.51 -13.93 0.04
N GLY A 195 24.56 -14.82 0.37
CA GLY A 195 24.58 -15.64 1.58
C GLY A 195 25.37 -16.94 1.45
N GLU A 196 25.72 -17.36 0.23
CA GLU A 196 26.40 -18.64 -0.03
C GLU A 196 27.91 -18.52 -0.27
N THR A 197 28.49 -17.32 -0.34
CA THR A 197 29.95 -17.19 -0.44
C THR A 197 30.62 -17.12 0.93
N ARG A 198 30.93 -18.30 1.48
CA ARG A 198 32.17 -18.72 2.18
C ARG A 198 31.90 -19.65 3.37
N HIS A 199 31.98 -20.95 3.11
CA HIS A 199 32.97 -21.77 3.80
C HIS A 199 33.70 -22.58 2.72
N PRO A 200 34.96 -22.25 2.38
CA PRO A 200 35.83 -23.26 1.80
C PRO A 200 36.20 -24.23 2.92
N ASP A 201 35.93 -25.51 2.69
CA ASP A 201 36.51 -26.62 3.44
C ASP A 201 38.04 -26.52 3.40
N ALA A 202 38.67 -26.46 4.59
CA ALA A 202 40.01 -26.94 4.97
C ALA A 202 40.50 -26.22 6.22
#